data_AF-A0A0N4UP75-F1
#
_entry.id   AF-A0A0N4UP75-F1
#
_cell.length_a   1.000
_cell.length_b   1.000
_cell.length_c   1.000
_cell.angle_alpha   90.00
_cell.angle_beta   90.00
_cell.angle_gamma   90.00
#
_symmetry.space_group_name_H-M   'P 1'
#
loop_
_entity.id
_entity.type
_entity.pdbx_description
1 polymer ?
#
loop_
_entity_poly.entity_id
_entity_poly.type
_entity_poly.pdbx_seq_one_letter_code
_entity_poly.pdbx_strand_id
1 'polypeptide(L)'
;MLSGFASCQPIAFVFCGNFCSTAAPENEKNLIAVLISGGFHDLAEIIKEKTQVQNQLAKTQFIFIPGPDDPSLSGFLPKPRLPSYLVDVFMDIPNCKFSSNPCRIQYASREITIIRQDIIERMSRNSIHVPSDAVDIANHFCRTIASVGHLAPLPLNVSPVLWQMDHCLTIFPLPDLVVVADRFQSFAINQHGCLFANPGSFARSGLDFYVYYPALNEVELSRIPS
;
A
#
# COMPACT_ATOMS: atom_id res chain seq x y z
N MET A 1 -4.24 -8.27 -15.56
CA MET A 1 -2.98 -7.74 -14.99
C MET A 1 -1.82 -8.72 -15.13
N LEU A 2 -1.79 -9.82 -14.37
CA LEU A 2 -0.64 -10.75 -14.32
C LEU A 2 -0.27 -11.34 -15.69
N SER A 3 -1.27 -11.65 -16.53
CA SER A 3 -1.07 -12.08 -17.92
C SER A 3 -0.45 -11.02 -18.82
N GLY A 4 -0.84 -9.74 -18.66
CA GLY A 4 -0.28 -8.64 -19.46
C GLY A 4 1.20 -8.40 -19.17
N PHE A 5 1.61 -8.63 -17.92
CA PHE A 5 3.00 -8.55 -17.48
C PHE A 5 3.81 -9.83 -17.72
N ALA A 6 3.22 -10.87 -18.32
CA ALA A 6 3.96 -12.09 -18.65
C ALA A 6 5.00 -11.87 -19.75
N SER A 7 4.78 -10.91 -20.66
CA SER A 7 5.72 -10.56 -21.73
C SER A 7 6.89 -9.70 -21.24
N CYS A 8 6.65 -8.86 -20.24
CA CYS A 8 7.64 -8.00 -19.61
C CYS A 8 7.53 -8.14 -18.09
N GLN A 9 8.32 -9.06 -17.55
CA GLN A 9 8.21 -9.47 -16.15
C GLN A 9 8.61 -8.32 -15.19
N PRO A 10 7.70 -7.86 -14.31
CA PRO A 10 8.04 -6.86 -13.31
C PRO A 10 8.90 -7.48 -12.21
N ILE A 11 9.72 -6.64 -11.57
CA ILE A 11 10.58 -7.04 -10.45
C ILE A 11 9.71 -7.44 -9.25
N ALA A 12 8.70 -6.64 -8.94
CA ALA A 12 7.79 -6.90 -7.84
C ALA A 12 6.37 -6.38 -8.12
N PHE A 13 5.38 -7.09 -7.59
CA PHE A 13 4.04 -6.57 -7.35
C PHE A 13 3.90 -6.21 -5.87
N VAL A 14 3.35 -5.03 -5.59
CA VAL A 14 3.05 -4.57 -4.23
C VAL A 14 1.54 -4.45 -4.08
N PHE A 15 0.96 -5.35 -3.29
CA PHE A 15 -0.46 -5.34 -2.94
C PHE A 15 -0.66 -4.66 -1.60
N CYS A 16 -1.32 -3.52 -1.61
CA CYS A 16 -1.76 -2.85 -0.39
C CYS A 16 -3.20 -3.29 -0.08
N GLY A 17 -3.49 -3.52 1.21
CA GLY A 17 -4.85 -3.76 1.68
C GLY A 17 -5.79 -2.59 1.36
N ASN A 18 -7.08 -2.64 1.67
CA ASN A 18 -7.74 -3.71 2.41
C ASN A 18 -8.01 -4.91 1.50
N PHE A 19 -7.79 -6.11 2.00
CA PHE A 19 -7.99 -7.35 1.24
C PHE A 19 -9.43 -7.86 1.26
N CYS A 20 -10.31 -7.22 2.01
CA CYS A 20 -11.73 -7.51 2.03
C CYS A 20 -12.53 -6.25 1.67
N SER A 21 -13.56 -6.40 0.83
CA SER A 21 -14.47 -5.32 0.45
C SER A 21 -15.49 -4.99 1.55
N THR A 22 -15.81 -5.97 2.40
CA THR A 22 -16.74 -5.80 3.51
C THR A 22 -16.00 -5.25 4.73
N ALA A 23 -16.38 -4.06 5.17
CA ALA A 23 -16.08 -3.59 6.51
C ALA A 23 -17.10 -4.23 7.45
N ALA A 24 -16.67 -5.20 8.28
CA ALA A 24 -17.55 -5.80 9.26
C ALA A 24 -17.47 -5.07 10.61
N PRO A 25 -18.58 -4.96 11.35
CA PRO A 25 -18.57 -4.49 12.74
C PRO A 25 -17.59 -5.32 13.57
N GLU A 26 -17.13 -4.79 14.72
CA GLU A 26 -16.14 -5.49 15.55
C GLU A 26 -16.54 -6.91 15.97
N ASN A 27 -17.85 -7.17 16.05
CA ASN A 27 -18.44 -8.47 16.40
C ASN A 27 -18.29 -9.53 15.30
N GLU A 28 -17.93 -9.12 14.08
CA GLU A 28 -17.83 -9.98 12.89
C GLU A 28 -16.40 -10.05 12.33
N LYS A 29 -15.38 -9.71 13.14
CA LYS A 29 -13.96 -9.85 12.75
C LYS A 29 -13.62 -11.27 12.26
N ASN A 30 -14.28 -12.29 12.79
CA ASN A 30 -14.14 -13.68 12.34
C ASN A 30 -14.63 -13.88 10.90
N LEU A 31 -15.72 -13.22 10.50
CA LEU A 31 -16.25 -13.31 9.14
C LEU A 31 -15.26 -12.69 8.13
N ILE A 32 -14.69 -11.53 8.45
CA ILE A 32 -13.65 -10.89 7.63
C ILE A 32 -12.46 -11.85 7.44
N ALA A 33 -12.00 -12.48 8.52
CA ALA A 33 -10.89 -13.42 8.44
C ALA A 33 -11.19 -14.61 7.52
N VAL A 34 -12.41 -15.17 7.58
CA VAL A 34 -12.85 -16.26 6.69
C VAL A 34 -12.90 -15.80 5.22
N LEU A 35 -13.44 -14.62 4.95
CA LEU A 35 -13.51 -14.06 3.59
C LEU A 35 -12.10 -13.80 3.02
N ILE A 36 -11.20 -13.25 3.82
CA ILE A 36 -9.81 -13.03 3.42
C ILE A 36 -9.11 -14.37 3.17
N SER A 37 -9.28 -15.36 4.04
CA SER A 37 -8.72 -16.70 3.84
C SER A 37 -9.17 -17.32 2.52
N GLY A 38 -10.48 -17.22 2.18
CA GLY A 38 -11.02 -17.69 0.90
C GLY A 38 -10.40 -16.95 -0.29
N GLY A 39 -10.40 -15.61 -0.28
CA GLY A 39 -9.82 -14.83 -1.36
C GLY A 39 -8.31 -15.01 -1.52
N PHE A 40 -7.59 -15.25 -0.41
CA PHE A 40 -6.16 -15.54 -0.41
C PHE A 40 -5.84 -16.92 -0.97
N HIS A 41 -6.71 -17.91 -0.74
CA HIS A 41 -6.60 -19.21 -1.39
C HIS A 41 -6.70 -19.07 -2.92
N ASP A 42 -7.73 -18.38 -3.42
CA ASP A 42 -7.93 -18.15 -4.85
C ASP A 42 -6.76 -17.36 -5.47
N LEU A 43 -6.28 -16.32 -4.78
CA LEU A 43 -5.13 -15.55 -5.23
C LEU A 43 -3.85 -16.39 -5.24
N ALA A 44 -3.64 -17.25 -4.24
CA ALA A 44 -2.48 -18.13 -4.19
C ALA A 44 -2.49 -19.13 -5.35
N GLU A 45 -3.63 -19.69 -5.72
CA GLU A 45 -3.75 -20.57 -6.89
C GLU A 45 -3.38 -19.85 -8.20
N ILE A 46 -3.89 -18.63 -8.40
CA ILE A 46 -3.56 -17.81 -9.58
C ILE A 46 -2.05 -17.51 -9.64
N ILE A 47 -1.44 -17.16 -8.50
CA ILE A 47 0.00 -16.89 -8.44
C ILE A 47 0.81 -18.18 -8.68
N LYS A 48 0.42 -19.32 -8.09
CA LYS A 48 1.05 -20.63 -8.33
C LYS A 48 1.02 -20.99 -9.82
N GLU A 49 -0.13 -20.81 -10.48
CA GLU A 49 -0.25 -21.05 -11.92
C GLU A 49 0.74 -20.19 -12.72
N LYS A 50 0.81 -18.88 -12.44
CA LYS A 50 1.66 -17.94 -13.19
C LYS A 50 3.16 -18.08 -12.89
N THR A 51 3.52 -18.53 -11.69
CA THR A 51 4.91 -18.63 -11.24
C THR A 51 5.51 -20.02 -11.45
N GLN A 52 4.77 -21.08 -11.15
CA GLN A 52 5.28 -22.46 -11.18
C GLN A 52 4.86 -23.21 -12.45
N VAL A 53 3.60 -23.09 -12.87
CA VAL A 53 3.10 -23.84 -14.04
C VAL A 53 3.54 -23.17 -15.35
N GLN A 54 3.29 -21.86 -15.47
CA GLN A 54 3.60 -21.11 -16.69
C GLN A 54 5.00 -20.51 -16.68
N ASN A 55 5.66 -20.46 -15.52
CA ASN A 55 7.00 -19.90 -15.34
C ASN A 55 7.16 -18.44 -15.84
N GLN A 56 6.05 -17.70 -15.98
CA GLN A 56 6.02 -16.35 -16.54
C GLN A 56 6.49 -15.30 -15.53
N LEU A 57 6.17 -15.53 -14.24
CA LEU A 57 6.46 -14.60 -13.15
C LEU A 57 7.41 -15.20 -12.10
N ALA A 58 8.20 -16.22 -12.46
CA ALA A 58 8.99 -17.01 -11.51
C ALA A 58 10.10 -16.23 -10.77
N LYS A 59 10.49 -15.06 -11.29
CA LYS A 59 11.44 -14.13 -10.63
C LYS A 59 10.76 -12.95 -9.92
N THR A 60 9.46 -12.78 -10.11
CA THR A 60 8.72 -11.61 -9.61
C THR A 60 8.41 -11.81 -8.13
N GLN A 61 8.68 -10.78 -7.33
CA GLN A 61 8.34 -10.75 -5.92
C GLN A 61 6.90 -10.29 -5.72
N PHE A 62 6.16 -10.90 -4.79
CA PHE A 62 4.80 -10.53 -4.43
C PHE A 62 4.82 -10.03 -2.99
N ILE A 63 4.60 -8.74 -2.79
CA ILE A 63 4.71 -8.08 -1.48
C ILE A 63 3.32 -7.66 -1.04
N PHE A 64 2.91 -8.06 0.16
CA PHE A 64 1.60 -7.75 0.73
C PHE A 64 1.75 -6.83 1.94
N ILE A 65 1.00 -5.73 1.95
CA ILE A 65 1.02 -4.70 2.99
C ILE A 65 -0.39 -4.58 3.58
N PRO A 66 -0.58 -4.80 4.89
CA PRO A 66 -1.89 -4.80 5.51
C PRO A 66 -2.49 -3.39 5.54
N GLY A 67 -3.78 -3.30 5.27
CA GLY A 67 -4.57 -2.08 5.39
C GLY A 67 -5.10 -1.81 6.80
N PRO A 68 -5.76 -0.64 6.99
CA PRO A 68 -6.38 -0.29 8.26
C PRO A 68 -7.44 -1.30 8.71
N ASP A 69 -8.23 -1.87 7.78
CA ASP A 69 -9.37 -2.73 8.11
C ASP A 69 -9.04 -4.23 8.08
N ASP A 70 -7.80 -4.59 7.72
CA ASP A 70 -7.38 -5.99 7.71
C ASP A 70 -7.19 -6.52 9.15
N PRO A 71 -7.41 -7.84 9.38
CA PRO A 71 -7.22 -8.47 10.68
C PRO A 71 -5.82 -8.20 11.24
N SER A 72 -5.79 -7.57 12.40
CA SER A 72 -4.56 -7.23 13.11
C SER A 72 -4.81 -7.20 14.60
N LEU A 73 -3.73 -7.33 15.38
CA LEU A 73 -3.78 -7.24 16.84
C LEU A 73 -4.13 -5.82 17.32
N SER A 74 -4.00 -4.80 16.46
CA SER A 74 -4.17 -3.41 16.84
C SER A 74 -4.73 -2.49 15.75
N GLY A 75 -5.35 -1.39 16.20
CA GLY A 75 -5.78 -0.26 15.38
C GLY A 75 -4.77 0.89 15.32
N PHE A 76 -3.55 0.70 15.85
CA PHE A 76 -2.48 1.70 15.85
C PHE A 76 -1.45 1.42 14.76
N LEU A 77 -0.69 2.45 14.38
CA LEU A 77 0.50 2.31 13.55
C LEU A 77 1.77 2.16 14.43
N PRO A 78 2.83 1.52 13.93
CA PRO A 78 2.85 0.66 12.74
C PRO A 78 1.99 -0.61 12.97
N LYS A 79 1.33 -1.08 11.92
CA LYS A 79 0.59 -2.36 11.93
C LYS A 79 1.55 -3.51 11.62
N PRO A 80 1.51 -4.61 12.39
CA PRO A 80 2.28 -5.82 12.06
C PRO A 80 1.75 -6.44 10.77
N ARG A 81 2.54 -7.36 10.20
CA ARG A 81 2.12 -8.21 9.08
C ARG A 81 0.83 -8.97 9.38
N LEU A 82 0.15 -9.43 8.34
CA LEU A 82 -1.03 -10.27 8.48
C LEU A 82 -0.72 -11.54 9.31
N PRO A 83 -1.68 -12.01 10.13
CA PRO A 83 -1.53 -13.24 10.90
C PRO A 83 -1.16 -14.45 10.04
N SER A 84 -0.36 -15.38 10.61
CA SER A 84 0.14 -16.57 9.90
C SER A 84 -0.97 -17.39 9.26
N TYR A 85 -2.06 -17.63 10.00
CA TYR A 85 -3.19 -18.45 9.52
C TYR A 85 -3.87 -17.91 8.25
N LEU A 86 -3.72 -16.62 7.92
CA LEU A 86 -4.21 -16.05 6.66
C LEU A 86 -3.22 -16.29 5.52
N VAL A 87 -1.92 -16.25 5.81
CA VAL A 87 -0.85 -16.23 4.81
C VAL A 87 -0.24 -17.60 4.53
N ASP A 88 -0.55 -18.60 5.36
CA ASP A 88 -0.03 -19.97 5.26
C ASP A 88 -0.27 -20.60 3.87
N VAL A 89 -1.34 -20.21 3.18
CA VAL A 89 -1.65 -20.66 1.80
C VAL A 89 -0.59 -20.27 0.77
N PHE A 90 0.22 -19.25 1.06
CA PHE A 90 1.31 -18.78 0.20
C PHE A 90 2.66 -19.41 0.53
N MET A 91 2.77 -20.30 1.54
CA MET A 91 4.06 -20.88 1.96
C MET A 91 4.78 -21.63 0.83
N ASP A 92 4.04 -22.24 -0.10
CA ASP A 92 4.61 -22.96 -1.25
C ASP A 92 5.13 -22.03 -2.36
N ILE A 93 4.88 -20.72 -2.26
CA ILE A 93 5.27 -19.74 -3.27
C ILE A 93 6.53 -19.01 -2.78
N PRO A 94 7.72 -19.28 -3.33
CA PRO A 94 8.99 -18.80 -2.76
C PRO A 94 9.16 -17.27 -2.80
N ASN A 95 8.39 -16.58 -3.65
CA ASN A 95 8.53 -15.15 -3.89
C ASN A 95 7.45 -14.30 -3.20
N CYS A 96 6.66 -14.87 -2.29
CA CYS A 96 5.64 -14.14 -1.55
C CYS A 96 6.19 -13.63 -0.21
N LYS A 97 6.02 -12.32 0.06
CA LYS A 97 6.47 -11.64 1.29
C LYS A 97 5.32 -10.84 1.89
N PHE A 98 5.10 -11.01 3.20
CA PHE A 98 4.11 -10.26 3.97
C PHE A 98 4.82 -9.29 4.92
N SER A 99 4.56 -7.99 4.75
CA SER A 99 5.26 -6.90 5.42
C SER A 99 4.37 -6.19 6.46
N SER A 100 4.97 -5.29 7.25
CA SER A 100 4.25 -4.35 8.11
C SER A 100 3.63 -3.20 7.30
N ASN A 101 2.85 -2.36 7.97
CA ASN A 101 2.38 -1.09 7.42
C ASN A 101 2.67 0.07 8.41
N PRO A 102 3.50 1.06 8.06
CA PRO A 102 4.21 1.21 6.78
C PRO A 102 5.30 0.15 6.59
N CYS A 103 5.86 0.08 5.39
CA CYS A 103 7.08 -0.65 5.11
C CYS A 103 8.02 0.12 4.19
N ARG A 104 9.28 -0.30 4.15
CA ARG A 104 10.30 0.26 3.25
C ARG A 104 10.86 -0.83 2.35
N ILE A 105 11.07 -0.48 1.09
CA ILE A 105 11.69 -1.31 0.07
C ILE A 105 12.94 -0.59 -0.39
N GLN A 106 14.09 -1.23 -0.23
CA GLN A 106 15.34 -0.78 -0.82
C GLN A 106 15.53 -1.49 -2.16
N TYR A 107 15.71 -0.71 -3.23
CA TYR A 107 16.05 -1.24 -4.55
C TYR A 107 17.25 -0.49 -5.13
N ALA A 108 18.40 -1.18 -5.22
CA ALA A 108 19.67 -0.56 -5.58
C ALA A 108 19.95 0.68 -4.71
N SER A 109 20.07 1.87 -5.32
CA SER A 109 20.26 3.14 -4.62
C SER A 109 18.96 3.89 -4.32
N ARG A 110 17.79 3.27 -4.52
CA ARG A 110 16.47 3.90 -4.33
C ARG A 110 15.81 3.39 -3.06
N GLU A 111 15.34 4.33 -2.24
CA GLU A 111 14.50 4.05 -1.08
C GLU A 111 13.03 4.31 -1.41
N ILE A 112 12.18 3.30 -1.18
CA ILE A 112 10.75 3.36 -1.44
C ILE A 112 10.01 3.12 -0.12
N THR A 113 9.27 4.11 0.36
CA THR A 113 8.42 3.98 1.56
C THR A 113 6.96 3.82 1.15
N ILE A 114 6.27 2.83 1.71
CA ILE A 114 4.86 2.56 1.39
C ILE A 114 4.05 2.56 2.66
N ILE A 115 2.93 3.30 2.64
CA ILE A 115 1.94 3.30 3.70
C ILE A 115 0.55 3.08 3.11
N ARG A 116 -0.20 2.16 3.72
CA ARG A 116 -1.63 1.97 3.41
C ARG A 116 -2.46 2.60 4.52
N GLN A 117 -2.97 3.79 4.30
CA GLN A 117 -3.84 4.49 5.25
C GLN A 117 -4.74 5.48 4.52
N ASP A 118 -5.98 5.63 4.99
CA ASP A 118 -6.89 6.69 4.53
C ASP A 118 -6.56 7.99 5.27
N ILE A 119 -5.34 8.49 5.06
CA ILE A 119 -4.75 9.60 5.82
C ILE A 119 -5.17 10.96 5.30
N ILE A 120 -5.37 11.11 3.98
CA ILE A 120 -5.68 12.40 3.37
C ILE A 120 -7.01 12.90 3.93
N GLU A 121 -8.01 12.03 4.01
CA GLU A 121 -9.32 12.37 4.59
C GLU A 121 -9.21 12.68 6.09
N ARG A 122 -8.36 11.95 6.84
CA ARG A 122 -8.11 12.24 8.27
C ARG A 122 -7.46 13.60 8.46
N MET A 123 -6.48 13.95 7.63
CA MET A 123 -5.83 15.26 7.66
C MET A 123 -6.83 16.36 7.32
N SER A 124 -7.59 16.21 6.23
CA SER A 124 -8.61 17.19 5.84
C SER A 124 -9.64 17.45 6.95
N ARG A 125 -10.12 16.41 7.66
CA ARG A 125 -11.05 16.58 8.80
C ARG A 125 -10.44 17.31 10.00
N ASN A 126 -9.12 17.34 10.13
CA ASN A 126 -8.41 17.98 11.25
C ASN A 126 -7.64 19.25 10.82
N SER A 127 -7.80 19.69 9.58
CA SER A 127 -7.20 20.91 9.06
C SER A 127 -8.04 22.14 9.43
N ILE A 128 -7.36 23.25 9.76
CA ILE A 128 -8.01 24.56 9.97
C ILE A 128 -8.59 25.09 8.64
N HIS A 129 -7.88 24.85 7.55
CA HIS A 129 -8.29 25.22 6.20
C HIS A 129 -8.12 24.03 5.27
N VAL A 130 -9.20 23.66 4.58
CA VAL A 130 -9.21 22.60 3.56
C VAL A 130 -9.38 23.28 2.21
N PRO A 131 -8.44 23.11 1.27
CA PRO A 131 -8.63 23.58 -0.11
C PRO A 131 -9.87 22.96 -0.73
N SER A 132 -10.54 23.69 -1.62
CA SER A 132 -11.75 23.18 -2.30
C SER A 132 -11.44 22.20 -3.43
N ASP A 133 -10.28 22.35 -4.08
CA ASP A 133 -9.88 21.50 -5.20
C ASP A 133 -9.08 20.28 -4.71
N ALA A 134 -9.39 19.12 -5.28
CA ALA A 134 -8.73 17.86 -4.96
C ALA A 134 -7.25 17.86 -5.39
N VAL A 135 -6.87 18.64 -6.41
CA VAL A 135 -5.47 18.85 -6.80
C VAL A 135 -4.71 19.62 -5.71
N ASP A 136 -5.30 20.68 -5.17
CA ASP A 136 -4.71 21.47 -4.09
C ASP A 136 -4.61 20.65 -2.79
N ILE A 137 -5.61 19.83 -2.49
CA ILE A 137 -5.56 18.89 -1.35
C ILE A 137 -4.34 17.96 -1.46
N ALA A 138 -4.13 17.34 -2.63
CA ALA A 138 -3.00 16.44 -2.85
C ALA A 138 -1.64 17.18 -2.75
N ASN A 139 -1.53 18.36 -3.35
CA ASN A 139 -0.31 19.18 -3.27
C ASN A 139 0.01 19.61 -1.83
N HIS A 140 -0.98 20.12 -1.10
CA HIS A 140 -0.82 20.51 0.30
C HIS A 140 -0.49 19.31 1.18
N PHE A 141 -1.12 18.16 0.95
CA PHE A 141 -0.79 16.92 1.64
C PHE A 141 0.69 16.53 1.43
N CYS A 142 1.14 16.44 0.17
CA CYS A 142 2.52 16.06 -0.13
C CYS A 142 3.53 17.05 0.46
N ARG A 143 3.25 18.36 0.35
CA ARG A 143 4.08 19.40 0.97
C ARG A 143 4.13 19.25 2.49
N THR A 144 3.00 18.99 3.14
CA THR A 144 2.93 18.84 4.60
C THR A 144 3.73 17.62 5.07
N ILE A 145 3.54 16.47 4.43
CA ILE A 145 4.26 15.23 4.76
C ILE A 145 5.77 15.40 4.54
N ALA A 146 6.17 15.99 3.41
CA ALA A 146 7.58 16.25 3.10
C ALA A 146 8.22 17.24 4.09
N SER A 147 7.50 18.28 4.49
CA SER A 147 8.01 19.29 5.44
C SER A 147 8.09 18.79 6.88
N VAL A 148 7.10 18.01 7.33
CA VAL A 148 7.10 17.45 8.69
C VAL A 148 8.06 16.26 8.80
N GLY A 149 8.28 15.52 7.72
CA GLY A 149 9.13 14.34 7.73
C GLY A 149 8.49 13.15 8.47
N HIS A 150 7.16 13.08 8.53
CA HIS A 150 6.41 12.03 9.23
C HIS A 150 5.20 11.57 8.42
N LEU A 151 5.00 10.26 8.30
CA LEU A 151 3.91 9.68 7.50
C LEU A 151 2.52 9.93 8.09
N ALA A 152 2.40 10.17 9.39
CA ALA A 152 1.12 10.42 10.06
C ALA A 152 1.22 11.61 11.02
N PRO A 153 1.29 12.87 10.52
CA PRO A 153 1.47 14.06 11.35
C PRO A 153 0.14 14.51 11.97
N LEU A 154 -0.50 13.62 12.71
CA LEU A 154 -1.81 13.83 13.34
C LEU A 154 -1.73 13.54 14.84
N PRO A 155 -2.56 14.21 15.66
CA PRO A 155 -2.69 13.87 17.07
C PRO A 155 -3.01 12.38 17.30
N LEU A 156 -2.51 11.82 18.40
CA LEU A 156 -2.63 10.38 18.72
C LEU A 156 -4.08 9.90 18.85
N ASN A 157 -5.02 10.77 19.22
CA ASN A 157 -6.45 10.45 19.26
C ASN A 157 -7.09 10.30 17.86
N VAL A 158 -6.45 10.83 16.81
CA VAL A 158 -6.89 10.74 15.41
C VAL A 158 -6.13 9.64 14.66
N SER A 159 -4.83 9.56 14.89
CA SER A 159 -3.96 8.54 14.31
C SER A 159 -3.12 7.92 15.43
N PRO A 160 -3.62 6.87 16.10
CA PRO A 160 -2.88 6.20 17.16
C PRO A 160 -1.57 5.62 16.63
N VAL A 161 -0.46 5.99 17.26
CA VAL A 161 0.88 5.47 16.99
C VAL A 161 1.44 4.87 18.27
N LEU A 162 2.02 3.67 18.19
CA LEU A 162 2.73 3.06 19.29
C LEU A 162 3.98 3.87 19.58
N TRP A 163 4.04 4.51 20.75
CA TRP A 163 5.10 5.48 21.09
C TRP A 163 6.52 4.93 20.92
N GLN A 164 6.73 3.65 21.22
CA GLN A 164 8.03 2.99 21.10
C GLN A 164 8.49 2.79 19.64
N MET A 165 7.56 2.87 18.68
CA MET A 165 7.79 2.63 17.25
C MET A 165 7.44 3.84 16.37
N ASP A 166 7.30 5.03 16.95
CA ASP A 166 7.00 6.26 16.20
C ASP A 166 8.04 6.56 15.12
N HIS A 167 9.32 6.28 15.42
CA HIS A 167 10.44 6.40 14.47
C HIS A 167 10.27 5.58 13.18
N CYS A 168 9.41 4.54 13.17
CA CYS A 168 9.11 3.77 11.97
C CYS A 168 8.27 4.55 10.94
N LEU A 169 7.59 5.62 11.38
CA LEU A 169 6.77 6.49 10.53
C LEU A 169 7.52 7.74 10.05
N THR A 170 8.71 8.00 10.57
CA THR A 170 9.57 9.10 10.10
C THR A 170 10.03 8.83 8.66
N ILE A 171 10.05 9.86 7.82
CA ILE A 171 10.57 9.82 6.43
C ILE A 171 11.66 10.87 6.24
N PHE A 172 12.50 11.05 7.26
CA PHE A 172 13.67 11.90 7.20
C PHE A 172 14.93 11.02 7.35
N PRO A 173 15.91 11.11 6.43
CA PRO A 173 15.89 11.87 5.18
C PRO A 173 14.75 11.42 4.24
N LEU A 174 14.33 12.31 3.33
CA LEU A 174 13.25 11.99 2.39
C LEU A 174 13.68 10.85 1.46
N PRO A 175 12.86 9.81 1.29
CA PRO A 175 13.14 8.71 0.35
C PRO A 175 12.94 9.18 -1.10
N ASP A 176 13.31 8.35 -2.07
CA ASP A 176 13.09 8.65 -3.50
C ASP A 176 11.60 8.62 -3.87
N LEU A 177 10.86 7.68 -3.28
CA LEU A 177 9.43 7.47 -3.51
C LEU A 177 8.69 7.21 -2.19
N VAL A 178 7.61 7.95 -1.95
CA VAL A 178 6.59 7.64 -0.94
C VAL A 178 5.29 7.25 -1.64
N VAL A 179 4.88 5.99 -1.47
CA VAL A 179 3.57 5.52 -1.91
C VAL A 179 2.59 5.65 -0.75
N VAL A 180 1.64 6.56 -0.89
CA VAL A 180 0.52 6.72 0.04
C VAL A 180 -0.68 6.02 -0.60
N ALA A 181 -0.85 4.74 -0.31
CA ALA A 181 -2.00 3.97 -0.75
C ALA A 181 -3.23 4.44 0.04
N ASP A 182 -3.93 5.44 -0.49
CA ASP A 182 -5.14 6.02 0.08
C ASP A 182 -6.32 5.73 -0.85
N ARG A 183 -7.54 5.73 -0.32
CA ARG A 183 -8.76 5.67 -1.12
C ARG A 183 -9.04 6.96 -1.90
N PHE A 184 -8.31 8.05 -1.60
CA PHE A 184 -8.36 9.31 -2.34
C PHE A 184 -8.04 9.13 -3.83
N GLN A 185 -8.39 10.12 -4.65
CA GLN A 185 -8.08 10.10 -6.08
C GLN A 185 -6.57 9.94 -6.34
N SER A 186 -6.23 9.32 -7.47
CA SER A 186 -4.84 9.08 -7.82
C SER A 186 -4.08 10.37 -8.07
N PHE A 187 -2.83 10.43 -7.64
CA PHE A 187 -1.92 11.54 -7.95
C PHE A 187 -0.46 11.06 -7.92
N ALA A 188 0.39 11.79 -8.63
CA ALA A 188 1.85 11.69 -8.55
C ALA A 188 2.43 13.10 -8.52
N ILE A 189 3.11 13.46 -7.43
CA ILE A 189 3.57 14.83 -7.17
C ILE A 189 5.00 14.77 -6.65
N ASN A 190 5.92 15.49 -7.27
CA ASN A 190 7.28 15.64 -6.77
C ASN A 190 7.34 16.77 -5.73
N GLN A 191 7.87 16.50 -4.54
CA GLN A 191 8.12 17.49 -3.51
C GLN A 191 9.53 17.31 -2.93
N HIS A 192 10.34 18.36 -3.01
CA HIS A 192 11.73 18.37 -2.51
C HIS A 192 12.59 17.18 -2.99
N GLY A 193 12.38 16.71 -4.23
CA GLY A 193 13.12 15.57 -4.81
C GLY A 193 12.54 14.20 -4.46
N CYS A 194 11.58 14.12 -3.55
CA CYS A 194 10.82 12.91 -3.25
C CYS A 194 9.55 12.85 -4.11
N LEU A 195 9.34 11.73 -4.79
CA LEU A 195 8.12 11.46 -5.53
C LEU A 195 7.05 10.93 -4.58
N PHE A 196 5.91 11.61 -4.45
CA PHE A 196 4.76 11.13 -3.71
C PHE A 196 3.72 10.59 -4.70
N ALA A 197 3.30 9.34 -4.52
CA ALA A 197 2.31 8.71 -5.39
C ALA A 197 1.18 8.08 -4.58
N ASN A 198 -0.06 8.31 -5.01
CA ASN A 198 -1.23 7.59 -4.51
C ASN A 198 -1.89 6.85 -5.69
N PRO A 199 -1.87 5.51 -5.74
CA PRO A 199 -2.54 4.75 -6.81
C PRO A 199 -4.08 4.83 -6.73
N GLY A 200 -4.63 5.26 -5.60
CA GLY A 200 -6.06 5.18 -5.35
C GLY A 200 -6.54 3.75 -5.07
N SER A 201 -7.85 3.59 -4.95
CA SER A 201 -8.48 2.29 -4.68
C SER A 201 -8.69 1.50 -5.98
N PHE A 202 -7.86 0.47 -6.22
CA PHE A 202 -7.92 -0.41 -7.39
C PHE A 202 -9.35 -0.85 -7.79
N ALA A 203 -10.16 -1.30 -6.83
CA ALA A 203 -11.53 -1.76 -7.08
C ALA A 203 -12.53 -0.64 -7.45
N ARG A 204 -12.24 0.62 -7.09
CA ARG A 204 -13.14 1.78 -7.30
C ARG A 204 -12.68 2.67 -8.46
N SER A 205 -11.40 2.65 -8.80
CA SER A 205 -10.80 3.45 -9.86
C SER A 205 -10.89 2.82 -11.25
N GLY A 206 -11.67 1.74 -11.43
CA GLY A 206 -11.70 1.02 -12.70
C GLY A 206 -10.43 0.20 -12.95
N LEU A 207 -9.86 -0.39 -11.91
CA LEU A 207 -8.65 -1.22 -11.96
C LEU A 207 -7.38 -0.44 -12.32
N ASP A 208 -7.31 0.81 -11.85
CA ASP A 208 -6.10 1.64 -11.98
C ASP A 208 -5.03 1.21 -10.99
N PHE A 209 -3.78 1.20 -11.45
CA PHE A 209 -2.60 0.91 -10.64
C PHE A 209 -1.40 1.72 -11.15
N TYR A 210 -0.39 1.87 -10.30
CA TYR A 210 0.85 2.54 -10.69
C TYR A 210 1.97 1.53 -11.00
N VAL A 211 2.74 1.84 -12.03
CA VAL A 211 4.02 1.18 -12.34
C VAL A 211 5.14 2.16 -12.02
N TYR A 212 6.08 1.76 -11.19
CA TYR A 212 7.26 2.56 -10.87
C TYR A 212 8.48 2.03 -11.62
N TYR A 213 9.21 2.92 -12.29
CA TYR A 213 10.48 2.62 -12.96
C TYR A 213 11.65 3.20 -12.14
N PRO A 214 12.33 2.38 -11.30
CA PRO A 214 13.35 2.90 -10.36
C PRO A 214 14.56 3.55 -11.04
N ALA A 215 14.86 3.15 -12.27
CA ALA A 215 15.96 3.70 -13.06
C ALA A 215 15.70 5.18 -13.43
N LEU A 216 14.44 5.51 -13.77
CA LEU A 216 14.04 6.85 -14.19
C LEU A 216 13.50 7.70 -13.03
N ASN A 217 13.15 7.06 -11.91
CA ASN A 217 12.40 7.68 -10.81
C ASN A 217 11.05 8.26 -11.26
N GLU A 218 10.35 7.50 -12.10
CA GLU A 218 9.06 7.90 -12.68
C GLU A 218 7.97 6.87 -12.36
N VAL A 219 6.75 7.36 -12.20
CA VAL A 219 5.55 6.56 -11.94
C VAL A 219 4.58 6.76 -13.10
N GLU A 220 4.13 5.65 -13.68
CA GLU A 220 3.19 5.60 -14.79
C GLU A 220 1.84 5.03 -14.33
N LEU A 221 0.73 5.75 -14.59
CA LEU A 221 -0.62 5.26 -14.34
C LEU A 221 -1.00 4.24 -15.41
N SER A 222 -1.39 3.04 -14.99
CA SER A 222 -1.85 1.98 -15.86
C SER A 222 -3.27 1.56 -15.49
N ARG A 223 -4.05 1.19 -16.50
CA ARG A 223 -5.42 0.68 -16.36
C ARG A 223 -5.54 -0.66 -17.08
N ILE A 224 -6.28 -1.59 -16.51
CA ILE A 224 -6.64 -2.83 -17.21
C ILE A 224 -7.76 -2.52 -18.19
N PRO A 225 -7.60 -2.78 -19.50
CA PRO A 225 -8.70 -2.62 -20.46
C PRO A 225 -9.88 -3.53 -20.07
N SER A 226 -11.08 -2.95 -20.08
CA SER A 226 -12.36 -3.63 -19.83
C SER A 226 -12.71 -4.61 -20.93
#